data_AF-A0A942SEM0-F1
#
_entry.id   AF-A0A942SEM0-F1
#
_cell.length_a   1.000
_cell.length_b   1.000
_cell.length_c   1.000
_cell.angle_alpha   90.00
_cell.angle_beta   90.00
_cell.angle_gamma   90.00
#
_symmetry.space_group_name_H-M   'P 1'
#
loop_
_entity.id
_entity.type
_entity.pdbx_description
1 polymer ?
#
loop_
_entity_poly.entity_id
_entity_poly.type
_entity_poly.pdbx_seq_one_letter_code
_entity_poly.pdbx_strand_id
1 'polypeptide(L)'
;MRLFEKILNPRDIRRKLGLNQQEFWTKIGVTQSGGSRYESGREMPKPVLELLRLVHVEQIDLTRVNKEDFEILEYLKNGHPDLYKSLQKAVRSTKKEDGESS
;
A
#
# COMPACT_ATOMS: atom_id res chain seq x y z
N MET A 1 -5.17 7.34 -12.34
CA MET A 1 -5.04 5.96 -11.82
C MET A 1 -4.78 4.99 -12.98
N ARG A 2 -3.60 5.03 -13.62
CA ARG A 2 -3.18 4.06 -14.66
C ARG A 2 -1.71 3.61 -14.50
N LEU A 3 -1.04 4.03 -13.42
CA LEU A 3 0.38 3.76 -13.22
C LEU A 3 0.63 2.35 -12.65
N PHE A 4 -0.30 1.81 -11.86
CA PHE A 4 -0.15 0.53 -11.17
C PHE A 4 -0.44 -0.69 -12.06
N GLU A 5 -1.21 -0.54 -13.14
CA GLU A 5 -1.56 -1.65 -14.04
C GLU A 5 -0.36 -2.17 -14.84
N LYS A 6 0.66 -1.32 -15.06
CA LYS A 6 1.79 -1.66 -15.93
C LYS A 6 3.03 -2.19 -15.19
N ILE A 7 3.17 -1.96 -13.90
CA ILE A 7 4.44 -2.17 -13.22
C ILE A 7 4.17 -2.67 -11.81
N LEU A 8 4.22 -3.99 -11.64
CA LEU A 8 4.94 -4.69 -10.57
C LEU A 8 4.44 -6.14 -10.55
N ASN A 9 5.28 -7.08 -10.98
CA ASN A 9 4.99 -8.49 -10.81
C ASN A 9 4.95 -8.78 -9.29
N PRO A 10 3.87 -9.38 -8.75
CA PRO A 10 3.78 -9.69 -7.32
C PRO A 10 4.95 -10.56 -6.82
N ARG A 11 5.52 -11.39 -7.70
CA ARG A 11 6.71 -12.20 -7.39
C ARG A 11 7.92 -11.33 -7.08
N ASP A 12 8.13 -10.24 -7.80
CA ASP A 12 9.30 -9.38 -7.63
C ASP A 12 9.18 -8.55 -6.35
N ILE A 13 7.98 -8.03 -6.06
CA ILE A 13 7.70 -7.36 -4.77
C ILE A 13 7.98 -8.32 -3.63
N ARG A 14 7.41 -9.53 -3.69
CA ARG A 14 7.58 -10.54 -2.63
C ARG A 14 9.05 -10.88 -2.40
N ARG A 15 9.81 -11.10 -3.48
CA ARG A 15 11.25 -11.38 -3.42
C ARG A 15 12.03 -10.23 -2.79
N LYS A 16 11.71 -8.98 -3.16
CA LYS A 16 12.34 -7.79 -2.58
C LYS A 16 12.08 -7.67 -1.07
N LEU A 17 10.90 -8.09 -0.63
CA LEU A 17 10.53 -8.11 0.79
C LEU A 17 11.08 -9.32 1.56
N GLY A 18 11.72 -10.29 0.88
CA GLY A 18 12.23 -11.51 1.51
C GLY A 18 11.14 -12.45 2.03
N LEU A 19 9.90 -12.31 1.57
CA LEU A 19 8.76 -13.08 2.07
C LEU A 19 8.53 -14.36 1.25
N ASN A 20 8.05 -15.40 1.92
CA ASN A 20 7.54 -16.59 1.23
C ASN A 20 6.11 -16.33 0.67
N GLN A 21 5.60 -17.23 -0.17
CA GLN A 21 4.29 -17.04 -0.79
C GLN A 21 3.16 -16.97 0.24
N GLN A 22 3.19 -17.81 1.27
CA GLN A 22 2.14 -17.83 2.28
C GLN A 22 2.09 -16.51 3.06
N GLU A 23 3.23 -16.04 3.57
CA GLU A 23 3.34 -14.77 4.31
C GLU A 23 2.88 -13.58 3.46
N PHE A 24 3.29 -13.55 2.20
CA PHE A 24 2.95 -12.45 1.30
C PHE A 24 1.45 -12.40 0.98
N TRP A 25 0.85 -13.53 0.62
CA TRP A 25 -0.54 -13.58 0.16
C TRP A 25 -1.54 -13.53 1.30
N THR A 26 -1.26 -14.17 2.44
CA THR A 26 -2.15 -14.17 3.60
C THR A 26 -2.33 -12.77 4.20
N LYS A 27 -1.31 -11.90 4.13
CA LYS A 27 -1.41 -10.49 4.56
C LYS A 27 -2.49 -9.68 3.83
N ILE A 28 -2.90 -10.10 2.63
CA ILE A 28 -3.96 -9.46 1.84
C ILE A 28 -5.18 -10.38 1.65
N GLY A 29 -5.34 -11.40 2.51
CA GLY A 29 -6.49 -12.29 2.49
C GLY A 29 -6.54 -13.27 1.32
N VAL A 30 -5.41 -13.48 0.62
CA VAL A 30 -5.31 -14.40 -0.52
C VAL A 30 -4.67 -15.71 -0.07
N THR A 31 -5.24 -16.84 -0.50
CA THR A 31 -4.66 -18.17 -0.25
C THR A 31 -3.34 -18.34 -1.00
N GLN A 32 -2.41 -19.15 -0.49
CA GLN A 32 -1.14 -19.42 -1.17
C GLN A 32 -1.35 -19.95 -2.60
N SER A 33 -2.30 -20.87 -2.81
CA SER A 33 -2.63 -21.40 -4.14
C SER A 33 -3.28 -20.36 -5.06
N GLY A 34 -4.04 -19.42 -4.51
CA GLY A 34 -4.54 -18.25 -5.23
C GLY A 34 -3.40 -17.35 -5.69
N GLY A 35 -2.54 -16.98 -4.75
CA GLY A 35 -1.38 -16.13 -4.96
C GLY A 35 -0.39 -16.67 -5.98
N SER A 36 -0.09 -17.98 -5.91
CA SER A 36 0.81 -18.63 -6.86
C SER A 36 0.34 -18.48 -8.31
N ARG A 37 -0.97 -18.44 -8.56
CA ARG A 37 -1.51 -18.21 -9.91
C ARG A 37 -1.27 -16.79 -10.39
N TYR A 38 -1.39 -15.80 -9.50
CA TYR A 38 -1.09 -14.41 -9.84
C TYR A 38 0.41 -14.23 -10.14
N GLU A 39 1.30 -14.87 -9.38
CA GLU A 39 2.74 -14.85 -9.68
C GLU A 39 3.12 -15.55 -10.98
N SER A 40 2.29 -16.47 -11.48
CA SER A 40 2.50 -17.16 -12.75
C SER A 40 1.84 -16.45 -13.95
N GLY A 41 1.35 -15.23 -13.77
CA GLY A 41 0.80 -14.40 -14.85
C GLY A 41 -0.71 -14.47 -15.04
N ARG A 42 -1.46 -15.11 -14.12
CA ARG A 42 -2.92 -14.97 -14.11
C ARG A 42 -3.29 -13.53 -13.79
N GLU A 43 -4.28 -13.01 -14.50
CA GLU A 43 -4.86 -11.71 -14.21
C GLU A 43 -5.38 -11.64 -12.77
N MET A 44 -4.99 -10.57 -12.07
CA MET A 44 -5.34 -10.33 -10.69
C MET A 44 -6.60 -9.44 -10.64
N PRO A 45 -7.64 -9.80 -9.85
CA PRO A 45 -8.78 -8.94 -9.65
C PRO A 45 -8.36 -7.58 -9.08
N LYS A 46 -9.00 -6.50 -9.54
CA LYS A 46 -8.72 -5.12 -9.09
C LYS A 46 -8.68 -4.96 -7.56
N PRO A 47 -9.60 -5.54 -6.76
CA PRO A 47 -9.53 -5.44 -5.30
C PRO A 47 -8.24 -6.02 -4.70
N VAL A 48 -7.76 -7.14 -5.25
CA VAL A 48 -6.52 -7.79 -4.80
C VAL A 48 -5.31 -6.93 -5.17
N LEU A 49 -5.32 -6.31 -6.36
CA LEU A 49 -4.25 -5.42 -6.80
C LEU A 49 -4.13 -4.18 -5.90
N GLU A 50 -5.25 -3.55 -5.52
CA GLU A 50 -5.23 -2.41 -4.61
C GLU A 50 -4.75 -2.79 -3.21
N LEU A 51 -5.19 -3.95 -2.67
CA LEU A 51 -4.69 -4.43 -1.37
C LEU A 51 -3.19 -4.73 -1.43
N LEU A 52 -2.70 -5.35 -2.50
CA LEU A 52 -1.28 -5.60 -2.71
C LEU A 52 -0.48 -4.29 -2.72
N ARG A 53 -0.98 -3.26 -3.42
CA ARG A 53 -0.37 -1.93 -3.40
C ARG A 53 -0.34 -1.35 -1.98
N LEU A 54 -1.48 -1.28 -1.30
CA LEU A 54 -1.56 -0.66 0.03
C LEU A 54 -0.65 -1.37 1.03
N VAL A 55 -0.69 -2.70 1.08
CA VAL A 55 0.02 -3.48 2.10
C VAL A 55 1.50 -3.67 1.77
N HIS A 56 1.84 -4.04 0.53
CA HIS A 56 3.22 -4.45 0.20
C HIS A 56 4.05 -3.36 -0.49
N VAL A 57 3.41 -2.38 -1.13
CA VAL A 57 4.12 -1.27 -1.79
C VAL A 57 4.14 -0.04 -0.88
N GLU A 58 2.99 0.34 -0.32
CA GLU A 58 2.87 1.49 0.58
C GLU A 58 3.14 1.15 2.04
N GLN A 59 3.31 -0.14 2.36
CA GLN A 59 3.61 -0.63 3.71
C GLN A 59 2.58 -0.17 4.74
N ILE A 60 1.31 -0.11 4.33
CA ILE A 60 0.19 0.27 5.20
C ILE A 60 -0.30 -0.97 5.94
N ASP A 61 -0.25 -0.90 7.26
CA ASP A 61 -0.93 -1.85 8.13
C ASP A 61 -2.42 -1.53 8.18
N LEU A 62 -3.22 -2.36 7.51
CA LEU A 62 -4.68 -2.18 7.42
C LEU A 62 -5.38 -2.28 8.78
N THR A 63 -4.77 -2.89 9.79
CA THR A 63 -5.37 -2.98 11.14
C THR A 63 -5.38 -1.64 11.87
N ARG A 64 -4.55 -0.69 11.42
CA ARG A 64 -4.43 0.65 11.99
C ARG A 64 -5.33 1.68 11.32
N VAL A 65 -5.95 1.30 10.20
CA VAL A 65 -6.80 2.20 9.41
C VAL A 65 -8.24 2.03 9.86
N ASN A 66 -8.88 3.13 10.22
CA ASN A 66 -10.30 3.16 10.58
C ASN A 66 -11.09 4.17 9.73
N LYS A 67 -12.41 4.20 9.91
CA LYS A 67 -13.31 5.09 9.16
C LYS A 67 -13.08 6.57 9.50
N GLU A 68 -12.81 6.87 10.76
CA GLU A 68 -12.60 8.25 11.26
C GLU A 68 -11.38 8.90 10.61
N ASP A 69 -10.31 8.13 10.37
CA ASP A 69 -9.12 8.61 9.63
C ASP A 69 -9.51 9.15 8.25
N PHE A 70 -10.41 8.47 7.54
CA PHE A 70 -10.89 8.91 6.23
C PHE A 70 -11.82 10.12 6.30
N GLU A 71 -12.67 10.19 7.31
CA GLU A 71 -13.57 11.33 7.54
C GLU A 71 -12.77 12.61 7.86
N ILE A 72 -11.72 12.49 8.67
CA ILE A 72 -10.79 13.60 8.94
C ILE A 72 -10.09 14.03 7.65
N LEU A 73 -9.61 13.08 6.84
CA LEU A 73 -8.98 13.39 5.54
C LEU A 73 -9.94 14.11 4.59
N GLU A 74 -11.21 13.72 4.53
CA GLU A 74 -12.23 14.36 3.72
C GLU A 74 -12.53 15.78 4.24
N TYR A 75 -12.74 15.93 5.54
CA TYR A 75 -12.94 17.22 6.19
C TYR A 75 -11.79 18.19 5.91
N LEU A 76 -10.54 17.73 6.05
CA LEU A 76 -9.36 18.55 5.79
C LEU A 76 -9.25 18.95 4.32
N LYS A 77 -9.52 18.04 3.38
CA LYS A 77 -9.43 18.35 1.95
C LYS A 77 -10.50 19.34 1.50
N ASN A 78 -11.72 19.21 2.02
CA ASN A 78 -12.85 20.01 1.59
C ASN A 78 -12.94 21.35 2.33
N GLY A 79 -12.66 21.35 3.65
CA GLY A 79 -12.80 22.54 4.50
C GLY A 79 -11.51 23.32 4.73
N HIS A 80 -10.35 22.64 4.74
CA HIS A 80 -9.07 23.25 5.13
C HIS A 80 -7.89 22.78 4.25
N PRO A 81 -7.94 22.99 2.91
CA PRO A 81 -6.95 22.42 2.00
C PRO A 81 -5.51 22.90 2.27
N ASP A 82 -5.33 24.10 2.82
CA ASP A 82 -4.01 24.62 3.17
C ASP A 82 -3.44 23.93 4.41
N LEU A 83 -4.28 23.59 5.40
CA LEU A 83 -3.89 22.78 6.53
C LEU A 83 -3.52 21.36 6.09
N TYR A 84 -4.30 20.76 5.18
CA TYR A 84 -3.94 19.47 4.60
C TYR A 84 -2.56 19.50 3.93
N LYS A 85 -2.27 20.54 3.13
CA LYS A 85 -0.97 20.72 2.48
C LYS A 85 0.16 20.93 3.50
N SER A 86 -0.06 21.70 4.56
CA SER A 86 0.96 21.94 5.58
C SER A 86 1.29 20.66 6.37
N LEU A 87 0.28 19.89 6.77
CA LEU A 87 0.45 18.57 7.38
C LEU A 87 1.18 17.60 6.43
N GLN A 88 0.81 17.58 5.15
CA GLN A 88 1.50 16.76 4.16
C GLN A 88 2.99 17.15 4.04
N LYS A 89 3.31 18.44 4.06
CA LYS A 89 4.70 18.92 4.04
C LYS A 89 5.45 18.49 5.30
N ALA A 90 4.85 18.66 6.47
CA ALA A 90 5.44 18.26 7.75
C ALA A 90 5.77 16.75 7.78
N VAL A 91 4.82 15.89 7.41
CA VAL A 91 5.02 14.43 7.35
C VAL A 91 6.14 14.03 6.37
N ARG A 92 6.25 14.72 5.23
CA ARG A 92 7.33 14.45 4.26
C ARG A 92 8.70 14.86 4.79
N SER A 93 8.79 15.92 5.58
CA SER A 93 10.03 16.34 6.22
C SER A 93 10.48 15.32 7.27
N THR A 94 9.57 14.87 8.14
CA THR A 94 9.88 13.84 9.16
C THR A 94 10.40 12.54 8.53
N LYS A 95 9.78 12.07 7.44
CA LYS A 95 10.24 10.86 6.73
C LYS A 95 11.64 11.00 6.10
N LYS A 96 12.10 12.21 5.79
CA LYS A 96 13.46 12.43 5.28
C LYS A 96 14.50 12.32 6.39
N GLU A 97 14.19 12.86 7.56
CA GLU A 97 15.08 12.83 8.74
C GLU A 97 15.27 11.38 9.26
N ASP A 98 14.21 10.57 9.24
CA ASP A 98 14.28 9.15 9.61
C ASP A 98 15.10 8.31 8.61
N GLY A 99 15.14 8.72 7.34
CA GLY A 99 15.85 8.01 6.27
C GLY A 99 17.33 8.37 6.09
N GLU A 100 17.77 9.53 6.60
CA GLU A 100 19.19 9.95 6.60
C GLU A 100 19.95 9.48 7.85
N SER A 101 19.24 8.93 8.84
CA SER A 101 19.83 8.41 10.09
C SER A 101 20.01 6.87 10.11
N SER A 102 19.80 6.18 8.97
CA SER A 102 19.91 4.72 8.83
C SER A 102 20.85 4.30 7.69
#